data_AF-A0A2G6UIN7-F1
#
_entry.id   AF-A0A2G6UIN7-F1
#
_cell.length_a   1.000
_cell.length_b   1.000
_cell.length_c   1.000
_cell.angle_alpha   90.00
_cell.angle_beta   90.00
_cell.angle_gamma   90.00
#
_symmetry.space_group_name_H-M   'P 1'
#
loop_
_entity.id
_entity.type
_entity.pdbx_description
1 polymer ?
#
loop_
_entity_poly.entity_id
_entity_poly.type
_entity_poly.pdbx_seq_one_letter_code
_entity_poly.pdbx_strand_id
1 'polypeptide(L)'
;MEFNNRVLNKEINLLFIDDFNISNWNDYNQIKNVYKSLFSKGDTIFFSFRREENLTEEKELKRLKNKILDTFNDEGEYIVLRQLDDTRFDSIARMIINDSTYNFLFDLWNYFYSCTFFIPNKDLAFSDYSNFQKKIKFEDKANEKLLSKQLIR
;
A
#
# COMPACT_ATOMS: atom_id res chain seq x y z
N MET A 1 -12.39 9.80 11.62
CA MET A 1 -11.78 9.92 10.27
C MET A 1 -11.39 11.35 10.02
N GLU A 2 -10.08 11.56 9.91
CA GLU A 2 -9.50 12.85 9.59
C GLU A 2 -8.79 12.78 8.22
N PHE A 3 -8.78 13.90 7.51
CA PHE A 3 -8.10 14.03 6.23
C PHE A 3 -7.03 15.11 6.37
N ASN A 4 -5.77 14.68 6.31
CA ASN A 4 -4.64 15.56 6.52
C ASN A 4 -3.88 15.74 5.20
N ASN A 5 -4.05 16.90 4.57
CA ASN A 5 -3.25 17.27 3.40
C ASN A 5 -1.98 17.99 3.85
N ARG A 6 -0.82 17.42 3.55
CA ARG A 6 0.49 18.07 3.78
C ARG A 6 1.17 18.34 2.44
N VAL A 7 1.55 19.61 2.25
CA VAL A 7 2.39 20.04 1.13
C VAL A 7 3.85 19.99 1.61
N LEU A 8 4.62 19.01 1.14
CA LEU A 8 6.05 18.91 1.48
C LEU A 8 6.91 19.86 0.64
N ASN A 9 6.51 20.09 -0.63
CA ASN A 9 7.02 21.14 -1.50
C ASN A 9 5.97 21.44 -2.60
N LYS A 10 6.23 22.41 -3.50
CA LYS A 10 5.30 22.82 -4.58
C LYS A 10 4.86 21.69 -5.53
N GLU A 11 5.56 20.57 -5.54
CA GLU A 11 5.36 19.46 -6.48
C GLU A 11 4.82 18.20 -5.82
N ILE A 12 4.73 18.15 -4.48
CA ILE A 12 4.35 16.96 -3.72
C ILE A 12 3.19 17.30 -2.78
N ASN A 13 1.98 16.89 -3.18
CA ASN A 13 0.79 16.87 -2.34
C ASN A 13 0.63 15.46 -1.76
N LEU A 14 0.66 15.35 -0.43
CA LEU A 14 0.39 14.09 0.27
C LEU A 14 -0.98 14.14 0.93
N LEU A 15 -1.80 13.14 0.65
CA LEU A 15 -3.03 12.87 1.35
C LEU A 15 -2.78 11.80 2.41
N PHE A 16 -2.97 12.17 3.68
CA PHE A 16 -3.01 11.23 4.79
C PHE A 16 -4.47 11.00 5.18
N ILE A 17 -4.85 9.72 5.27
CA ILE A 17 -6.15 9.26 5.76
C ILE A 17 -5.88 8.42 7.00
N ASP A 18 -6.30 8.92 8.16
CA ASP A 18 -6.11 8.30 9.47
C ASP A 18 -7.44 8.26 10.25
N ASP A 19 -7.40 7.58 11.40
CA ASP A 19 -8.54 7.48 12.32
C ASP A 19 -9.83 6.94 11.66
N PHE A 20 -9.70 5.87 10.86
CA PHE A 20 -10.85 5.19 10.29
C PHE A 20 -11.00 3.79 10.83
N ASN A 21 -12.24 3.40 11.11
CA ASN A 21 -12.56 2.05 11.52
C ASN A 21 -13.16 1.28 10.34
N ILE A 22 -12.38 0.37 9.75
CA ILE A 22 -12.85 -0.49 8.65
C ILE A 22 -14.01 -1.42 9.03
N SER A 23 -14.22 -1.67 10.33
CA SER A 23 -15.39 -2.40 10.84
C SER A 23 -16.63 -1.51 10.93
N ASN A 24 -16.50 -0.19 10.80
CA ASN A 24 -17.61 0.75 10.68
C ASN A 24 -18.02 0.90 9.21
N TRP A 25 -19.27 0.53 8.90
CA TRP A 25 -19.81 0.58 7.55
C TRP A 25 -19.82 1.99 6.92
N ASN A 26 -19.97 3.04 7.74
CA ASN A 26 -19.96 4.41 7.25
C ASN A 26 -18.57 4.84 6.82
N ASP A 27 -17.57 4.62 7.67
CA ASP A 27 -16.15 4.91 7.38
C ASP A 27 -15.69 4.11 6.15
N TYR A 28 -16.08 2.84 6.08
CA TYR A 28 -15.83 1.97 4.94
C TYR A 28 -16.32 2.57 3.62
N ASN A 29 -17.57 3.01 3.57
CA ASN A 29 -18.13 3.59 2.34
C ASN A 29 -17.51 4.95 2.00
N GLN A 30 -17.19 5.76 3.00
CA GLN A 30 -16.54 7.06 2.79
C GLN A 30 -15.17 6.89 2.15
N ILE A 31 -14.33 5.99 2.69
CA ILE A 31 -13.00 5.70 2.11
C ILE A 31 -13.12 5.17 0.70
N LYS A 32 -14.07 4.26 0.46
CA LYS A 32 -14.30 3.71 -0.87
C LYS A 32 -14.64 4.82 -1.87
N ASN A 33 -15.43 5.81 -1.47
CA ASN A 33 -15.76 6.95 -2.31
C ASN A 33 -14.54 7.87 -2.54
N VAL A 34 -13.71 8.09 -1.51
CA VAL A 34 -12.46 8.83 -1.65
C VAL A 34 -11.55 8.13 -2.68
N TYR A 35 -11.34 6.82 -2.57
CA TYR A 35 -10.51 6.11 -3.55
C TYR A 35 -11.07 6.15 -4.97
N LYS A 36 -12.38 6.01 -5.14
CA LYS A 36 -13.03 6.17 -6.44
C LYS A 36 -12.89 7.57 -7.04
N SER A 37 -12.73 8.59 -6.20
CA SER A 37 -12.52 9.98 -6.64
C SER A 37 -11.06 10.27 -6.97
N LEU A 38 -10.13 9.58 -6.32
CA LEU A 38 -8.70 9.76 -6.53
C LEU A 38 -8.20 8.96 -7.74
N PHE A 39 -8.81 7.82 -8.01
CA PHE A 39 -8.29 6.85 -8.96
C PHE A 39 -9.32 6.45 -10.00
N SER A 40 -8.90 6.39 -11.26
CA SER A 40 -9.76 6.00 -12.36
C SER A 40 -9.58 4.53 -12.71
N LYS A 41 -10.66 3.91 -13.20
CA LYS A 41 -10.59 2.56 -13.76
C LYS A 41 -9.60 2.54 -14.93
N GLY A 42 -8.72 1.54 -14.96
CA GLY A 42 -7.64 1.41 -15.95
C GLY A 42 -6.31 2.02 -15.53
N ASP A 43 -6.27 2.85 -14.48
CA ASP A 43 -5.01 3.37 -13.96
C ASP A 43 -4.18 2.24 -13.36
N THR A 44 -2.85 2.35 -13.47
CA THR A 44 -1.92 1.44 -12.77
C THR A 44 -1.54 2.03 -11.42
N ILE A 45 -1.79 1.29 -10.36
CA ILE A 45 -1.42 1.65 -9.00
C ILE A 45 -0.24 0.80 -8.54
N PHE A 46 0.73 1.44 -7.88
CA PHE A 46 1.88 0.79 -7.29
C PHE A 46 1.77 0.82 -5.78
N PHE A 47 2.17 -0.27 -5.13
CA PHE A 47 2.09 -0.46 -3.70
C PHE A 47 3.45 -0.73 -3.07
N SER A 48 3.61 -0.32 -1.82
CA SER A 48 4.63 -0.79 -0.90
C SER A 48 3.95 -1.18 0.41
N PHE A 49 4.24 -2.38 0.88
CA PHE A 49 3.64 -2.95 2.07
C PHE A 49 4.69 -3.26 3.12
N ARG A 50 4.28 -3.16 4.38
CA ARG A 50 5.01 -3.72 5.52
C ARG A 50 4.10 -4.66 6.29
N ARG A 51 4.61 -5.84 6.57
CA ARG A 51 4.03 -6.81 7.49
C ARG A 51 4.96 -6.87 8.71
N GLU A 52 4.43 -6.62 9.90
CA GLU A 52 5.20 -6.69 11.15
C GLU A 52 4.68 -7.72 12.14
N GLU A 53 3.37 -7.94 12.13
CA GLU A 53 2.70 -8.79 13.11
C GLU A 53 1.40 -9.37 12.55
N ASN A 54 0.76 -10.18 13.38
CA ASN A 54 -0.55 -10.75 13.10
C ASN A 54 -1.65 -9.80 13.57
N LEU A 55 -2.30 -9.14 12.62
CA LEU A 55 -3.39 -8.19 12.88
C LEU A 55 -4.74 -8.87 13.16
N THR A 56 -4.84 -10.18 12.96
CA THR A 56 -6.06 -10.97 13.16
C THR A 56 -5.71 -12.45 13.37
N GLU A 57 -6.73 -13.30 13.55
CA GLU A 57 -6.58 -14.73 13.81
C GLU A 57 -5.95 -15.48 12.63
N GLU A 58 -5.23 -16.57 12.92
CA GLU A 58 -4.44 -17.32 11.93
C GLU A 58 -5.28 -17.82 10.73
N LYS A 59 -6.50 -18.29 10.98
CA LYS A 59 -7.42 -18.76 9.92
C LYS A 59 -7.74 -17.62 8.94
N GLU A 60 -8.01 -16.44 9.48
CA GLU A 60 -8.34 -15.27 8.70
C GLU A 60 -7.11 -14.71 7.96
N LEU A 61 -5.95 -14.72 8.63
CA LEU A 61 -4.69 -14.37 8.00
C LEU A 61 -4.36 -15.27 6.80
N LYS A 62 -4.59 -16.57 6.92
CA LYS A 62 -4.38 -17.51 5.81
C LYS A 62 -5.35 -17.24 4.65
N ARG A 63 -6.62 -16.94 4.96
CA ARG A 63 -7.63 -16.55 3.95
C ARG A 63 -7.21 -15.28 3.22
N LEU A 64 -6.80 -14.24 3.95
CA LEU A 64 -6.35 -12.97 3.41
C LEU A 64 -5.09 -13.14 2.57
N LYS A 65 -4.08 -13.87 3.07
CA LYS A 65 -2.83 -14.15 2.35
C LYS A 65 -3.10 -14.76 0.98
N ASN A 66 -3.90 -15.83 0.92
CA ASN A 66 -4.22 -16.50 -0.33
C ASN A 66 -4.96 -15.54 -1.27
N LYS A 67 -6.04 -14.90 -0.79
CA LYS A 67 -6.81 -13.96 -1.59
C LYS A 67 -5.95 -12.83 -2.17
N ILE A 68 -5.04 -12.27 -1.38
CA ILE A 68 -4.15 -11.18 -1.79
C ILE A 68 -3.16 -11.64 -2.86
N LEU A 69 -2.52 -12.78 -2.66
CA LEU A 69 -1.56 -13.31 -3.62
C LEU A 69 -2.25 -13.71 -4.92
N ASP A 70 -3.40 -14.38 -4.85
CA ASP A 70 -4.19 -14.77 -6.03
C ASP A 70 -4.59 -13.52 -6.84
N THR A 71 -5.10 -12.48 -6.16
CA THR A 71 -5.50 -11.23 -6.82
C THR A 71 -4.32 -10.55 -7.53
N PHE A 72 -3.15 -10.48 -6.89
CA PHE A 72 -1.97 -9.89 -7.56
C PHE A 72 -1.39 -10.77 -8.66
N ASN A 73 -1.51 -12.10 -8.57
CA ASN A 73 -1.06 -12.99 -9.64
C ASN A 73 -1.97 -12.91 -10.87
N ASP A 74 -3.27 -12.70 -10.67
CA ASP A 74 -4.25 -12.62 -11.75
C ASP A 74 -4.29 -11.24 -12.42
N GLU A 75 -4.15 -10.17 -11.63
CA GLU A 75 -4.43 -8.79 -12.09
C GLU A 75 -3.22 -7.85 -12.04
N GLY A 76 -2.03 -8.35 -11.68
CA GLY A 76 -0.89 -7.50 -11.42
C GLY A 76 0.44 -8.22 -11.26
N GLU A 77 1.27 -7.68 -10.38
CA GLU A 77 2.52 -8.31 -9.96
C GLU A 77 2.73 -8.07 -8.46
N TYR A 78 3.32 -9.04 -7.78
CA TYR A 78 3.68 -8.96 -6.37
C TYR A 78 5.04 -9.58 -6.12
N ILE A 79 5.90 -8.89 -5.37
CA ILE A 79 7.19 -9.46 -4.93
C ILE A 79 7.47 -9.11 -3.47
N VAL A 80 8.06 -10.05 -2.75
CA VAL A 80 8.67 -9.80 -1.44
C VAL A 80 10.07 -9.24 -1.67
N LEU A 81 10.36 -8.06 -1.09
CA LEU A 81 11.65 -7.39 -1.25
C LEU A 81 12.65 -7.79 -0.16
N ARG A 82 12.16 -7.86 1.08
CA ARG A 82 12.96 -8.18 2.27
C ARG A 82 12.10 -9.02 3.19
N GLN A 83 12.64 -10.13 3.65
CA GLN A 83 11.96 -11.03 4.57
C GLN A 83 12.86 -11.29 5.76
N LEU A 84 12.35 -11.01 6.96
CA LEU A 84 13.00 -11.37 8.22
C LEU A 84 12.51 -12.75 8.67
N ASP A 85 11.20 -12.97 8.59
CA ASP A 85 10.54 -14.27 8.76
C ASP A 85 9.17 -14.28 8.06
N ASP A 86 8.37 -15.32 8.29
CA ASP A 86 7.06 -15.51 7.65
C ASP A 86 5.99 -14.47 8.04
N THR A 87 6.19 -13.76 9.14
CA THR A 87 5.29 -12.73 9.67
C THR A 87 5.84 -11.32 9.52
N ARG A 88 7.14 -11.16 9.22
CA ARG A 88 7.84 -9.88 9.14
C ARG A 88 8.56 -9.71 7.81
N PHE A 89 7.99 -8.90 6.93
CA PHE A 89 8.54 -8.65 5.60
C PHE A 89 8.03 -7.35 4.97
N ASP A 90 8.84 -6.81 4.04
CA ASP A 90 8.45 -5.75 3.13
C ASP A 90 8.18 -6.36 1.75
N SER A 91 7.09 -5.92 1.11
CA SER A 91 6.75 -6.32 -0.25
C SER A 91 6.28 -5.13 -1.08
N ILE A 92 6.27 -5.30 -2.39
CA ILE A 92 5.73 -4.33 -3.33
C ILE A 92 4.84 -5.04 -4.34
N ALA A 93 3.90 -4.29 -4.89
CA ALA A 93 3.02 -4.79 -5.93
C ALA A 93 2.65 -3.70 -6.93
N ARG A 94 2.08 -4.12 -8.06
CA ARG A 94 1.28 -3.25 -8.92
C ARG A 94 0.03 -3.98 -9.37
N MET A 95 -1.03 -3.23 -9.68
CA MET A 95 -2.20 -3.76 -10.37
C MET A 95 -2.89 -2.68 -11.20
N ILE A 96 -3.76 -3.09 -12.12
CA ILE A 96 -4.63 -2.19 -12.87
C ILE A 96 -5.95 -2.05 -12.09
N ILE A 97 -6.42 -0.81 -11.92
CA ILE A 97 -7.63 -0.53 -11.15
C ILE A 97 -8.87 -1.00 -11.91
N ASN A 98 -9.68 -1.80 -11.24
CA ASN A 98 -10.99 -2.25 -11.67
C ASN A 98 -12.04 -2.09 -10.56
N ASP A 99 -13.26 -2.55 -10.81
CA ASP A 99 -14.37 -2.36 -9.87
C ASP A 99 -14.20 -3.14 -8.56
N SER A 100 -13.39 -4.21 -8.56
CA SER A 100 -13.08 -5.04 -7.41
C SER A 100 -11.95 -4.45 -6.54
N THR A 101 -11.03 -3.68 -7.15
CA THR A 101 -9.84 -3.10 -6.49
C THR A 101 -10.19 -2.32 -5.23
N TYR A 102 -11.29 -1.56 -5.23
CA TYR A 102 -11.67 -0.78 -4.06
C TYR A 102 -12.02 -1.62 -2.84
N ASN A 103 -12.65 -2.79 -3.05
CA ASN A 103 -12.91 -3.73 -1.96
C ASN A 103 -11.61 -4.41 -1.52
N PHE A 104 -10.72 -4.68 -2.48
CA PHE A 104 -9.44 -5.32 -2.25
C PHE A 104 -8.49 -4.50 -1.37
N LEU A 105 -8.49 -3.17 -1.50
CA LEU A 105 -7.70 -2.26 -0.64
C LEU A 105 -7.97 -2.50 0.87
N PHE A 106 -9.19 -2.89 1.24
CA PHE A 106 -9.52 -3.20 2.63
C PHE A 106 -8.98 -4.57 3.07
N ASP A 107 -8.93 -5.57 2.20
CA ASP A 107 -8.26 -6.83 2.50
C ASP A 107 -6.76 -6.56 2.77
N LEU A 108 -6.15 -5.68 1.97
CA LEU A 108 -4.75 -5.26 2.15
C LEU A 108 -4.53 -4.61 3.52
N TRP A 109 -5.45 -3.77 4.01
CA TRP A 109 -5.32 -3.16 5.34
C TRP A 109 -5.52 -4.11 6.52
N ASN A 110 -6.37 -5.13 6.37
CA ASN A 110 -6.50 -6.18 7.40
C ASN A 110 -5.28 -7.10 7.45
N TYR A 111 -4.45 -7.09 6.41
CA TYR A 111 -3.31 -7.97 6.29
C TYR A 111 -1.98 -7.23 6.51
N PHE A 112 -1.76 -6.07 5.92
CA PHE A 112 -0.49 -5.36 6.05
C PHE A 112 -0.57 -4.34 7.17
N TYR A 113 0.47 -4.32 8.01
CA TYR A 113 0.64 -3.32 9.07
C TYR A 113 0.69 -1.91 8.48
N SER A 114 1.32 -1.75 7.32
CA SER A 114 1.25 -0.50 6.56
C SER A 114 1.15 -0.76 5.06
N CYS A 115 0.46 0.15 4.38
CA CYS A 115 0.27 0.17 2.94
C CYS A 115 0.50 1.60 2.43
N THR A 116 1.43 1.78 1.50
CA THR A 116 1.64 3.03 0.77
C THR A 116 1.38 2.76 -0.71
N PHE A 117 0.69 3.65 -1.39
CA PHE A 117 0.44 3.52 -2.82
C PHE A 117 0.50 4.85 -3.55
N PHE A 118 0.70 4.79 -4.86
CA PHE A 118 0.62 5.93 -5.76
C PHE A 118 0.32 5.49 -7.20
N ILE A 119 -0.17 6.43 -8.00
CA ILE A 119 -0.27 6.31 -9.45
C ILE A 119 0.88 7.12 -10.06
N PRO A 120 1.73 6.54 -10.92
CA PRO A 120 2.80 7.28 -11.55
C PRO A 120 2.26 8.21 -12.64
N ASN A 121 2.82 9.41 -12.75
CA ASN A 121 2.42 10.40 -13.76
C ASN A 121 2.94 10.08 -15.17
N LYS A 122 3.72 9.01 -15.32
CA LYS A 122 4.31 8.51 -16.56
C LYS A 122 4.37 6.98 -16.47
N ASP A 123 4.55 6.32 -17.60
CA ASP A 123 4.78 4.87 -17.63
C ASP A 123 6.02 4.52 -16.80
N LEU A 124 5.79 3.88 -15.66
CA LEU A 124 6.82 3.39 -14.75
C LEU A 124 6.81 1.87 -14.83
N ALA A 125 7.93 1.25 -15.23
CA ALA A 125 8.01 -0.20 -15.23
C ALA A 125 8.11 -0.73 -13.80
N PHE A 126 7.52 -1.91 -13.55
CA PHE A 126 7.58 -2.55 -12.23
C PHE A 126 9.01 -2.89 -11.81
N SER A 127 9.88 -3.22 -12.76
CA SER A 127 11.31 -3.42 -12.53
C SER A 127 12.00 -2.16 -11.99
N ASP A 128 11.64 -0.98 -12.53
CA ASP A 128 12.25 0.28 -12.12
C ASP A 128 11.80 0.65 -10.71
N TYR A 129 10.52 0.45 -10.42
CA TYR A 129 9.98 0.63 -9.08
C TYR A 129 10.60 -0.33 -8.06
N SER A 130 10.77 -1.62 -8.42
CA SER A 130 11.46 -2.61 -7.60
C SER A 130 12.89 -2.19 -7.28
N ASN A 131 13.64 -1.75 -8.30
CA ASN A 131 15.00 -1.28 -8.14
C ASN A 131 15.08 -0.02 -7.26
N PHE A 132 14.14 0.91 -7.41
CA PHE A 132 14.03 2.09 -6.56
C PHE A 132 13.79 1.70 -5.09
N GLN A 133 12.80 0.85 -4.82
CA GLN A 133 12.45 0.43 -3.47
C GLN A 133 13.58 -0.35 -2.77
N LYS A 134 14.33 -1.18 -3.51
CA LYS A 134 15.52 -1.87 -2.99
C LYS A 134 16.62 -0.90 -2.52
N LYS A 135 16.79 0.23 -3.22
CA LYS A 135 17.78 1.27 -2.90
C LYS A 135 17.38 2.11 -1.68
N ILE A 136 16.08 2.25 -1.41
CA ILE A 136 15.63 2.95 -0.21
C ILE A 136 16.03 2.14 1.02
N LYS A 137 16.99 2.68 1.78
CA LYS A 137 17.26 2.25 3.15
C LYS A 137 16.29 3.05 4.04
N PHE A 138 15.20 2.41 4.43
CA PHE A 138 14.38 2.89 5.52
C PHE A 138 15.20 2.75 6.80
N GLU A 139 15.43 3.87 7.50
CA GLU A 139 15.89 3.84 8.87
C GLU A 139 14.66 3.65 9.75
N ASP A 140 14.56 2.51 10.44
CA ASP A 140 13.56 2.34 11.49
C ASP A 140 14.00 3.17 12.70
N LYS A 141 13.54 4.42 12.77
CA LYS A 141 13.60 5.23 13.99
C LYS A 141 12.20 5.35 14.55
N ALA A 142 11.96 4.71 15.68
CA ALA A 142 10.71 4.80 16.45
C ALA A 142 9.44 4.52 15.62
N ASN A 143 9.45 3.45 14.80
CA ASN A 143 8.31 2.97 14.01
C ASN A 143 7.82 3.88 12.86
N GLU A 144 8.54 4.96 12.53
CA GLU A 144 8.25 5.77 11.35
C GLU A 144 9.24 5.50 10.22
N LYS A 145 8.73 5.16 9.01
CA LYS A 145 9.53 5.12 7.78
C LYS A 145 9.88 6.54 7.35
N LEU A 146 10.94 7.11 7.91
CA LEU A 146 11.52 8.35 7.39
C LEU A 146 12.41 8.02 6.19
N LEU A 147 12.16 8.67 5.05
CA LEU A 147 13.11 8.67 3.93
C LEU A 147 14.45 9.20 4.45
N SER A 148 15.49 8.36 4.41
CA SER A 148 16.83 8.81 4.78
C SER A 148 17.24 9.94 3.84
N LYS A 149 17.64 11.09 4.41
CA LYS A 149 18.00 12.33 3.67
C LYS A 149 19.19 12.18 2.70
N GLN A 150 19.73 10.97 2.52
CA GLN A 150 20.98 10.73 1.78
C GLN A 150 20.81 10.56 0.25
N LEU A 151 19.60 10.62 -0.31
CA LEU A 151 19.38 10.43 -1.74
C LEU A 151 19.28 11.73 -2.57
N ILE A 152 19.86 12.83 -2.09
CA ILE A 152 20.14 14.01 -2.94
C ILE A 152 21.65 14.13 -3.12
N ARG A 153 22.17 13.50 -4.16
CA ARG A 153 23.41 13.89 -4.85
C ARG A 153 23.23 13.69 -6.34
#